data_AF-A0A8H1L8X9-F1
#
_entry.id   AF-A0A8H1L8X9-F1
#
_cell.length_a   1.000
_cell.length_b   1.000
_cell.length_c   1.000
_cell.angle_alpha   90.00
_cell.angle_beta   90.00
_cell.angle_gamma   90.00
#
_symmetry.space_group_name_H-M   'P 1'
#
loop_
_entity.id
_entity.type
_entity.pdbx_description
1 polymer ?
#
loop_
_entity_poly.entity_id
_entity_poly.type
_entity_poly.pdbx_seq_one_letter_code
_entity_poly.pdbx_strand_id
1 'polypeptide(L)'
;MPRSVPEKPLYRDASAVVDKLTDAGLPCKVVRKAPEVEGRLPALTCRATVDGETFESEIAVSPPRDFNRDEIGDTIAARRESTPHRAVVAAGNWFVDVADPQFAPRFAQALGGVVLKPAASTEVPEYRLPRIPHKPRYASSQDVADRLGRIAGCRDRETTPTGGIACNTGNPRDSNCAVVSVYSSEAKRDEELRRTIRYKNVPVRIVTAGNWSVNLCDFGLADEVAKSMGGVVVSYGG
;
A
#
# COMPACT_ATOMS: atom_id res chain seq x y z
N MET A 1 -21.60 -10.15 -10.45
CA MET A 1 -20.69 -9.00 -10.74
C MET A 1 -21.47 -7.71 -10.98
N PRO A 2 -20.99 -6.50 -10.61
CA PRO A 2 -21.73 -5.25 -10.85
C PRO A 2 -22.04 -5.01 -12.33
N ARG A 3 -23.23 -4.49 -12.65
CA ARG A 3 -23.68 -4.22 -14.04
C ARG A 3 -22.75 -3.26 -14.81
N SER A 4 -22.03 -2.40 -14.10
CA SER A 4 -21.07 -1.47 -14.69
C SER A 4 -19.79 -2.15 -15.18
N VAL A 5 -19.55 -3.42 -14.81
CA VAL A 5 -18.36 -4.16 -15.23
C VAL A 5 -18.59 -4.78 -16.61
N PRO A 6 -17.76 -4.46 -17.62
CA PRO A 6 -17.86 -5.03 -18.96
C PRO A 6 -17.78 -6.57 -18.96
N GLU A 7 -18.38 -7.21 -19.95
CA GLU A 7 -18.27 -8.68 -20.16
C GLU A 7 -16.98 -9.09 -20.88
N LYS A 8 -16.23 -8.13 -21.42
CA LYS A 8 -14.98 -8.32 -22.16
C LYS A 8 -13.96 -7.25 -21.74
N PRO A 9 -12.65 -7.50 -21.91
CA PRO A 9 -12.04 -8.70 -22.49
C PRO A 9 -12.04 -9.90 -21.55
N LEU A 10 -11.91 -11.10 -22.13
CA LEU A 10 -11.64 -12.33 -21.39
C LEU A 10 -10.15 -12.69 -21.54
N TYR A 11 -9.52 -13.14 -20.46
CA TYR A 11 -8.16 -13.64 -20.48
C TYR A 11 -8.12 -15.13 -20.17
N ARG A 12 -7.16 -15.84 -20.76
CA ARG A 12 -6.97 -17.28 -20.50
C ARG A 12 -6.57 -17.53 -19.05
N ASP A 13 -5.64 -16.73 -18.54
CA ASP A 13 -5.03 -16.88 -17.23
C ASP A 13 -4.46 -15.52 -16.76
N ALA A 14 -4.00 -15.46 -15.52
CA ALA A 14 -3.44 -14.25 -14.94
C ALA A 14 -2.12 -13.81 -15.59
N SER A 15 -1.36 -14.71 -16.23
CA SER A 15 -0.13 -14.33 -16.93
C SER A 15 -0.45 -13.54 -18.19
N ALA A 16 -1.53 -13.88 -18.90
CA ALA A 16 -1.98 -13.11 -20.07
C ALA A 16 -2.38 -11.66 -19.71
N VAL A 17 -2.87 -11.42 -18.48
CA VAL A 17 -3.13 -10.06 -17.97
C VAL A 17 -1.82 -9.32 -17.71
N VAL A 18 -0.82 -9.99 -17.13
CA VAL A 18 0.52 -9.43 -16.90
C VAL A 18 1.21 -9.01 -18.20
N ASP A 19 1.15 -9.89 -19.20
CA ASP A 19 1.71 -9.61 -20.53
C ASP A 19 1.05 -8.38 -21.13
N LYS A 20 -0.28 -8.29 -21.04
CA LYS A 20 -1.04 -7.14 -21.54
C LYS A 20 -0.70 -5.82 -20.83
N LEU A 21 -0.50 -5.86 -19.50
CA LEU A 21 -0.06 -4.69 -18.74
C LEU A 21 1.33 -4.24 -19.20
N THR A 22 2.24 -5.21 -19.41
CA THR A 22 3.60 -4.95 -19.86
C THR A 22 3.62 -4.31 -21.26
N ASP A 23 2.85 -4.86 -22.21
CA ASP A 23 2.68 -4.30 -23.55
C ASP A 23 2.12 -2.87 -23.54
N ALA A 24 1.31 -2.54 -22.53
CA ALA A 24 0.73 -1.21 -22.35
C ALA A 24 1.65 -0.24 -21.57
N GLY A 25 2.90 -0.62 -21.29
CA GLY A 25 3.86 0.23 -20.58
C GLY A 25 3.71 0.23 -19.06
N LEU A 26 3.01 -0.76 -18.49
CA LEU A 26 2.90 -1.00 -17.05
C LEU A 26 3.66 -2.30 -16.70
N PRO A 27 5.00 -2.25 -16.60
CA PRO A 27 5.79 -3.46 -16.35
C PRO A 27 5.41 -4.08 -15.01
N CYS A 28 4.97 -5.34 -15.05
CA CYS A 28 4.37 -6.04 -13.93
C CYS A 28 5.14 -7.35 -13.70
N LYS A 29 6.16 -7.31 -12.84
CA LYS A 29 7.01 -8.48 -12.55
C LYS A 29 6.31 -9.40 -11.58
N VAL A 30 6.04 -10.65 -11.96
CA VAL A 30 5.44 -11.65 -11.05
C VAL A 30 6.36 -11.93 -9.87
N VAL A 31 5.87 -11.74 -8.66
CA VAL A 31 6.62 -11.97 -7.40
C VAL A 31 6.06 -13.11 -6.57
N ARG A 32 4.77 -13.44 -6.75
CA ARG A 32 4.11 -14.55 -6.04
C ARG A 32 3.01 -15.14 -6.91
N LYS A 33 2.84 -16.45 -6.85
CA LYS A 33 1.66 -17.15 -7.36
C LYS A 33 0.88 -17.67 -6.16
N ALA A 34 -0.41 -17.40 -6.09
CA ALA A 34 -1.24 -17.98 -5.04
C ALA A 34 -1.31 -19.51 -5.26
N PRO A 35 -1.23 -20.33 -4.21
CA PRO A 35 -1.50 -21.76 -4.35
C PRO A 35 -2.93 -21.95 -4.88
N GLU A 36 -3.11 -22.97 -5.72
CA GLU A 36 -4.45 -23.38 -6.14
C GLU A 36 -5.18 -23.94 -4.92
N VAL A 37 -6.26 -23.27 -4.52
CA VAL A 37 -7.12 -23.66 -3.40
C VAL A 37 -8.53 -23.78 -3.94
N GLU A 38 -9.19 -24.89 -3.63
CA GLU A 38 -10.57 -25.14 -4.03
C GLU A 38 -11.49 -23.99 -3.55
N GLY A 39 -12.32 -23.47 -4.45
CA GLY A 39 -13.20 -22.33 -4.19
C GLY A 39 -12.52 -20.95 -4.24
N ARG A 40 -11.22 -20.85 -4.58
CA ARG A 40 -10.54 -19.56 -4.80
C ARG A 40 -10.09 -19.42 -6.25
N LEU A 41 -10.30 -18.22 -6.81
CA LEU A 41 -9.82 -17.91 -8.15
C LEU A 41 -8.28 -18.00 -8.20
N PRO A 42 -7.71 -18.65 -9.25
CA PRO A 42 -6.29 -18.59 -9.52
C PRO A 42 -5.82 -17.14 -9.58
N ALA A 43 -4.82 -16.82 -8.76
CA ALA A 43 -4.32 -15.47 -8.62
C ALA A 43 -2.79 -15.43 -8.63
N LEU A 44 -2.24 -14.32 -9.12
CA LEU A 44 -0.83 -13.98 -8.97
C LEU A 44 -0.68 -12.58 -8.40
N THR A 45 0.43 -12.33 -7.72
CA THR A 45 0.83 -10.99 -7.31
C THR A 45 1.96 -10.55 -8.22
N CYS A 46 1.82 -9.37 -8.82
CA CYS A 46 2.90 -8.72 -9.54
C CYS A 46 3.31 -7.41 -8.86
N ARG A 47 4.58 -7.07 -9.03
CA ARG A 47 5.19 -5.82 -8.61
C ARG A 47 5.40 -4.94 -9.83
N ALA A 48 4.86 -3.73 -9.78
CA ALA A 48 5.03 -2.73 -10.83
C ALA A 48 5.72 -1.49 -10.26
N THR A 49 6.55 -0.86 -11.08
CA THR A 49 7.15 0.45 -10.80
C THR A 49 6.63 1.43 -11.83
N VAL A 50 5.87 2.43 -11.40
CA VAL A 50 5.25 3.45 -12.25
C VAL A 50 5.55 4.81 -11.65
N ASP A 51 6.07 5.74 -12.46
CA ASP A 51 6.42 7.10 -12.03
C ASP A 51 7.38 7.14 -10.80
N GLY A 52 8.24 6.13 -10.67
CA GLY A 52 9.19 5.97 -9.55
C GLY A 52 8.62 5.30 -8.30
N GLU A 53 7.31 5.06 -8.25
CA GLU A 53 6.64 4.39 -7.13
C GLU A 53 6.50 2.89 -7.41
N THR A 54 6.83 2.04 -6.43
CA THR A 54 6.64 0.59 -6.57
C THR A 54 5.51 0.08 -5.69
N PHE A 55 4.63 -0.71 -6.27
CA PHE A 55 3.48 -1.30 -5.60
C PHE A 55 3.19 -2.72 -6.09
N GLU A 56 2.45 -3.48 -5.28
CA GLU A 56 2.09 -4.86 -5.58
C GLU A 56 0.58 -5.00 -5.83
N SER A 57 0.21 -5.53 -6.98
CA SER A 57 -1.18 -5.78 -7.34
C SER A 57 -1.46 -7.27 -7.44
N GLU A 58 -2.62 -7.69 -6.94
CA GLU A 58 -3.09 -9.07 -7.11
C GLU A 58 -3.96 -9.13 -8.37
N ILE A 59 -3.71 -10.12 -9.22
CA ILE A 59 -4.42 -10.36 -10.47
C ILE A 59 -5.08 -11.72 -10.35
N ALA A 60 -6.40 -11.77 -10.48
CA ALA A 60 -7.17 -13.00 -10.43
C ALA A 60 -7.94 -13.19 -11.74
N VAL A 61 -7.87 -14.40 -12.30
CA VAL A 61 -8.54 -14.75 -13.56
C VAL A 61 -9.23 -16.09 -13.38
N SER A 62 -10.53 -16.13 -13.67
CA SER A 62 -11.30 -17.36 -13.70
C SER A 62 -11.18 -18.03 -15.08
N PRO A 63 -11.02 -19.36 -15.19
CA PRO A 63 -10.95 -20.05 -16.48
C PRO A 63 -12.18 -19.73 -17.37
N PRO A 64 -12.00 -19.33 -18.65
CA PRO A 64 -13.11 -18.89 -19.51
C PRO A 64 -14.24 -19.91 -19.75
N ARG A 65 -13.97 -21.21 -19.58
CA ARG A 65 -14.93 -22.28 -19.88
C ARG A 65 -15.96 -22.49 -18.77
N ASP A 66 -15.62 -22.14 -17.54
CA ASP A 66 -16.40 -22.51 -16.35
C ASP A 66 -16.65 -21.31 -15.42
N PHE A 67 -16.41 -20.08 -15.88
CA PHE A 67 -16.54 -18.92 -15.00
C PHE A 67 -17.99 -18.46 -14.85
N ASN A 68 -18.38 -18.24 -13.60
CA ASN A 68 -19.63 -17.60 -13.24
C ASN A 68 -19.38 -16.12 -12.90
N ARG A 69 -20.10 -15.20 -13.58
CA ARG A 69 -20.00 -13.76 -13.29
C ARG A 69 -20.42 -13.42 -11.87
N ASP A 70 -21.31 -14.18 -11.25
CA ASP A 70 -21.77 -13.88 -9.91
C ASP A 70 -20.70 -14.24 -8.88
N GLU A 71 -20.04 -15.39 -9.00
CA GLU A 71 -18.91 -15.78 -8.14
C GLU A 71 -17.73 -14.80 -8.19
N ILE A 72 -17.36 -14.32 -9.39
CA ILE A 72 -16.33 -13.27 -9.52
C ILE A 72 -16.84 -11.97 -8.88
N GLY A 73 -18.13 -11.66 -9.05
CA GLY A 73 -18.76 -10.51 -8.42
C GLY A 73 -18.69 -10.53 -6.90
N ASP A 74 -18.99 -11.68 -6.30
CA ASP A 74 -18.95 -11.90 -4.85
C ASP A 74 -17.50 -11.83 -4.35
N THR A 75 -16.56 -12.39 -5.11
CA THR A 75 -15.13 -12.27 -4.81
C THR A 75 -14.67 -10.81 -4.85
N ILE A 76 -15.12 -10.03 -5.84
CA ILE A 76 -14.84 -8.58 -5.94
C ILE A 76 -15.47 -7.84 -4.76
N ALA A 77 -16.70 -8.16 -4.37
CA ALA A 77 -17.39 -7.53 -3.24
C ALA A 77 -16.63 -7.79 -1.92
N ALA A 78 -16.34 -9.07 -1.62
CA ALA A 78 -15.55 -9.47 -0.47
C ALA A 78 -14.14 -8.84 -0.49
N ARG A 79 -13.53 -8.68 -1.67
CA ARG A 79 -12.24 -7.99 -1.79
C ARG A 79 -12.37 -6.52 -1.45
N ARG A 80 -13.35 -5.81 -2.02
CA ARG A 80 -13.58 -4.39 -1.74
C ARG A 80 -13.90 -4.13 -0.26
N GLU A 81 -14.46 -5.12 0.45
CA GLU A 81 -14.68 -5.05 1.90
C GLU A 81 -13.41 -5.34 2.72
N SER A 82 -12.65 -6.38 2.35
CA SER A 82 -11.42 -6.79 3.07
C SER A 82 -10.22 -5.87 2.83
N THR A 83 -10.14 -5.25 1.66
CA THR A 83 -9.09 -4.28 1.29
C THR A 83 -9.71 -2.94 0.87
N PRO A 84 -10.39 -2.22 1.78
CA PRO A 84 -11.25 -1.07 1.44
C PRO A 84 -10.50 0.19 0.97
N HIS A 85 -9.18 0.11 0.86
CA HIS A 85 -8.28 1.16 0.39
C HIS A 85 -7.69 0.91 -0.99
N ARG A 86 -7.87 -0.30 -1.51
CA ARG A 86 -7.41 -0.69 -2.83
C ARG A 86 -8.52 -0.43 -3.83
N ALA A 87 -8.13 -0.15 -5.06
CA ALA A 87 -9.08 -0.04 -6.16
C ALA A 87 -9.14 -1.39 -6.88
N VAL A 88 -10.33 -1.79 -7.28
CA VAL A 88 -10.50 -3.00 -8.09
C VAL A 88 -10.73 -2.59 -9.53
N VAL A 89 -9.91 -3.08 -10.45
CA VAL A 89 -10.16 -2.99 -11.89
C VAL A 89 -10.72 -4.33 -12.34
N ALA A 90 -11.86 -4.33 -13.04
CA ALA A 90 -12.49 -5.57 -13.47
C ALA A 90 -13.08 -5.48 -14.88
N ALA A 91 -13.09 -6.62 -15.56
CA ALA A 91 -13.88 -6.91 -16.75
C ALA A 91 -13.96 -8.42 -16.96
N GLY A 92 -14.92 -8.88 -17.77
CA GLY A 92 -15.01 -10.26 -18.21
C GLY A 92 -14.89 -11.28 -17.09
N ASN A 93 -13.85 -12.12 -17.16
CA ASN A 93 -13.55 -13.20 -16.23
C ASN A 93 -12.40 -12.88 -15.26
N TRP A 94 -12.05 -11.62 -15.05
CA TRP A 94 -10.88 -11.23 -14.28
C TRP A 94 -11.10 -9.98 -13.44
N PHE A 95 -10.25 -9.82 -12.42
CA PHE A 95 -10.07 -8.54 -11.73
C PHE A 95 -8.62 -8.36 -11.28
N VAL A 96 -8.25 -7.10 -11.07
CA VAL A 96 -6.98 -6.67 -10.48
C VAL A 96 -7.28 -5.87 -9.23
N ASP A 97 -6.74 -6.30 -8.11
CA ASP A 97 -6.74 -5.56 -6.85
C ASP A 97 -5.49 -4.67 -6.80
N VAL A 98 -5.67 -3.40 -7.15
CA VAL A 98 -4.58 -2.41 -7.30
C VAL A 98 -4.28 -1.80 -5.94
N ALA A 99 -3.07 -2.04 -5.42
CA ALA A 99 -2.65 -1.56 -4.09
C ALA A 99 -2.78 -0.04 -3.95
N ASP A 100 -2.44 0.69 -5.00
CA ASP A 100 -2.54 2.13 -5.04
C ASP A 100 -3.64 2.59 -6.02
N PRO A 101 -4.77 3.10 -5.49
CA PRO A 101 -5.90 3.56 -6.31
C PRO A 101 -5.56 4.59 -7.38
N GLN A 102 -4.48 5.38 -7.22
CA GLN A 102 -4.13 6.42 -8.20
C GLN A 102 -3.75 5.82 -9.56
N PHE A 103 -3.23 4.59 -9.58
CA PHE A 103 -2.84 3.90 -10.82
C PHE A 103 -3.97 3.06 -11.44
N ALA A 104 -5.08 2.84 -10.73
CA ALA A 104 -6.19 2.03 -11.22
C ALA A 104 -6.78 2.49 -12.57
N PRO A 105 -6.89 3.80 -12.87
CA PRO A 105 -7.30 4.26 -14.21
C PRO A 105 -6.36 3.81 -15.33
N ARG A 106 -5.04 3.78 -15.11
CA ARG A 106 -4.07 3.29 -16.10
C ARG A 106 -4.24 1.79 -16.35
N PHE A 107 -4.46 1.01 -15.29
CA PHE A 107 -4.78 -0.42 -15.41
C PHE A 107 -6.07 -0.67 -16.18
N ALA A 108 -7.13 0.09 -15.87
CA ALA A 108 -8.40 0.00 -16.58
C ALA A 108 -8.26 0.32 -18.07
N GLN A 109 -7.49 1.36 -18.41
CA GLN A 109 -7.19 1.72 -19.81
C GLN A 109 -6.39 0.62 -20.53
N ALA A 110 -5.33 0.10 -19.90
CA ALA A 110 -4.47 -0.94 -20.48
C ALA A 110 -5.22 -2.25 -20.75
N LEU A 111 -6.11 -2.64 -19.83
CA LEU A 111 -6.80 -3.91 -19.84
C LEU A 111 -8.23 -3.85 -20.39
N GLY A 112 -8.74 -2.67 -20.74
CA GLY A 112 -10.13 -2.49 -21.18
C GLY A 112 -11.16 -2.79 -20.08
N GLY A 113 -10.79 -2.55 -18.82
CA GLY A 113 -11.65 -2.76 -17.65
C GLY A 113 -12.30 -1.48 -17.14
N VAL A 114 -13.04 -1.59 -16.03
CA VAL A 114 -13.56 -0.43 -15.29
C VAL A 114 -12.98 -0.39 -13.88
N VAL A 115 -12.78 0.81 -13.36
CA VAL A 115 -12.40 1.02 -11.96
C VAL A 115 -13.64 0.97 -11.08
N LEU A 116 -13.69 -0.03 -10.21
CA LEU A 116 -14.62 -0.09 -9.10
C LEU A 116 -14.00 0.64 -7.92
N LYS A 117 -14.61 1.77 -7.56
CA LYS A 117 -14.13 2.59 -6.44
C LYS A 117 -14.04 1.75 -5.16
N PRO A 118 -13.08 2.05 -4.27
CA PRO A 118 -12.99 1.36 -2.98
C PRO A 118 -14.32 1.43 -2.21
N ALA A 119 -14.63 0.42 -1.38
CA ALA A 119 -15.88 0.41 -0.63
C ALA A 119 -15.95 1.54 0.41
N ALA A 120 -14.80 2.01 0.90
CA ALA A 120 -14.71 3.16 1.78
C ALA A 120 -14.27 4.41 1.01
N SER A 121 -14.87 5.56 1.30
CA SER A 121 -14.60 6.87 0.66
C SER A 121 -13.10 7.12 0.41
N THR A 122 -12.71 7.56 -0.79
CA THR A 122 -11.34 8.00 -1.07
C THR A 122 -10.99 9.34 -0.42
N GLU A 123 -11.94 9.99 0.26
CA GLU A 123 -11.62 11.15 1.09
C GLU A 123 -10.63 10.73 2.16
N VAL A 124 -9.51 11.45 2.21
CA VAL A 124 -8.61 11.41 3.36
C VAL A 124 -9.45 11.87 4.54
N PRO A 125 -9.75 11.01 5.52
CA PRO A 125 -10.59 11.43 6.63
C PRO A 125 -9.90 12.59 7.33
N GLU A 126 -10.62 13.68 7.62
CA GLU A 126 -10.11 14.81 8.39
C GLU A 126 -9.97 14.45 9.88
N TYR A 127 -9.38 13.30 10.20
CA TYR A 127 -9.01 12.99 11.57
C TYR A 127 -8.08 14.08 12.07
N ARG A 128 -8.39 14.56 13.27
CA ARG A 128 -7.58 15.55 13.94
C ARG A 128 -6.26 14.89 14.35
N LEU A 129 -5.18 15.22 13.64
CA LEU A 129 -3.84 14.87 14.08
C LEU A 129 -3.53 15.59 15.40
N PRO A 130 -2.69 15.02 16.27
CA PRO A 130 -2.18 15.75 17.42
C PRO A 130 -1.45 17.01 16.96
N ARG A 131 -1.12 17.90 17.89
CA ARG A 131 -0.27 19.05 17.57
C ARG A 131 1.14 18.55 17.21
N ILE A 132 1.42 18.42 15.91
CA ILE A 132 2.73 17.99 15.40
C ILE A 132 3.69 19.18 15.44
N PRO A 133 4.88 19.05 16.07
CA PRO A 133 5.88 20.11 16.05
C PRO A 133 6.38 20.42 14.62
N HIS A 134 6.60 21.69 14.29
CA HIS A 134 7.17 22.11 13.00
C HIS A 134 8.67 21.81 12.83
N LYS A 135 9.34 21.41 13.92
CA LYS A 135 10.78 21.11 13.99
C LYS A 135 11.01 19.85 14.84
N PRO A 136 12.11 19.11 14.62
CA PRO A 136 13.14 19.34 13.61
C PRO A 136 12.67 19.00 12.19
N ARG A 137 13.37 19.55 11.20
CA ARG A 137 13.24 19.19 9.79
C ARG A 137 14.52 18.51 9.34
N TYR A 138 14.40 17.55 8.44
CA TYR A 138 15.53 16.82 7.87
C TYR A 138 15.56 17.02 6.35
N ALA A 139 16.76 17.02 5.78
CA ALA A 139 16.95 17.17 4.35
C ALA A 139 16.65 15.85 3.61
N SER A 140 16.90 14.71 4.24
CA SER A 140 16.74 13.39 3.64
C SER A 140 16.27 12.32 4.62
N SER A 141 15.69 11.23 4.09
CA SER A 141 15.36 10.02 4.85
C SER A 141 16.60 9.42 5.53
N GLN A 142 17.78 9.60 4.93
CA GLN A 142 19.06 9.16 5.51
C GLN A 142 19.37 9.89 6.82
N ASP A 143 19.16 11.21 6.88
CA ASP A 143 19.41 11.98 8.11
C ASP A 143 18.48 11.55 9.26
N VAL A 144 17.22 11.20 8.92
CA VAL A 144 16.26 10.66 9.87
C VAL A 144 16.72 9.28 10.35
N ALA A 145 17.13 8.40 9.44
CA ALA A 145 17.65 7.07 9.78
C ALA A 145 18.93 7.13 10.63
N ASP A 146 19.83 8.08 10.37
CA ASP A 146 21.04 8.31 11.17
C ASP A 146 20.72 8.86 12.56
N ARG A 147 19.68 9.68 12.69
CA ARG A 147 19.20 10.11 14.00
C ARG A 147 18.55 8.96 14.75
N LEU A 148 17.65 8.22 14.11
CA LEU A 148 16.98 7.06 14.68
C LEU A 148 18.00 6.00 15.13
N GLY A 149 19.02 5.75 14.30
CA GLY A 149 20.15 4.86 14.58
C GLY A 149 20.87 5.11 15.90
N ARG A 150 21.00 6.39 16.30
CA ARG A 150 21.65 6.79 17.56
C ARG A 150 20.76 6.63 18.80
N ILE A 151 19.45 6.52 18.61
CA ILE A 151 18.47 6.49 19.69
C ILE A 151 17.99 5.05 19.92
N ALA A 152 17.48 4.43 18.87
CA ALA A 152 16.75 3.16 18.93
C ALA A 152 17.39 2.07 18.05
N GLY A 153 18.57 2.32 17.47
CA GLY A 153 19.10 1.52 16.37
C GLY A 153 18.39 1.85 15.04
N CYS A 154 19.00 1.43 13.93
CA CYS A 154 18.45 1.49 12.56
C CYS A 154 19.46 0.77 11.67
N ARG A 155 19.53 -0.56 11.85
CA ARG A 155 20.46 -1.47 11.16
C ARG A 155 19.83 -2.03 9.89
N ASP A 156 20.64 -2.66 9.03
CA ASP A 156 20.16 -3.37 7.83
C ASP A 156 19.29 -2.47 6.95
N ARG A 157 19.81 -1.26 6.67
CA ARG A 157 19.05 -0.22 5.99
C ARG A 157 18.81 -0.57 4.54
N GLU A 158 17.56 -0.48 4.12
CA GLU A 158 17.14 -0.65 2.74
C GLU A 158 16.32 0.56 2.30
N THR A 159 16.63 1.11 1.14
CA THR A 159 15.81 2.18 0.56
C THR A 159 14.47 1.60 0.16
N THR A 160 13.38 2.15 0.70
CA THR A 160 12.05 1.74 0.26
C THR A 160 11.79 2.27 -1.14
N PRO A 161 10.88 1.65 -1.88
CA PRO A 161 10.55 2.13 -3.21
C PRO A 161 9.93 3.54 -3.25
N THR A 162 9.44 4.03 -2.12
CA THR A 162 8.89 5.39 -1.98
C THR A 162 9.95 6.42 -1.55
N GLY A 163 11.23 6.06 -1.57
CA GLY A 163 12.34 6.95 -1.16
C GLY A 163 12.51 7.09 0.36
N GLY A 164 11.80 6.26 1.14
CA GLY A 164 12.04 6.10 2.57
C GLY A 164 13.23 5.17 2.85
N ILE A 165 13.50 4.93 4.14
CA ILE A 165 14.47 3.89 4.56
C ILE A 165 13.76 2.94 5.51
N ALA A 166 13.78 1.65 5.17
CA ALA A 166 13.41 0.57 6.07
C ALA A 166 14.66 0.13 6.86
N CYS A 167 14.53 -0.13 8.15
CA CYS A 167 15.63 -0.61 8.98
C CYS A 167 15.14 -1.35 10.22
N ASN A 168 16.04 -2.10 10.86
CA ASN A 168 15.76 -2.79 12.12
C ASN A 168 16.05 -1.88 13.33
N THR A 169 15.02 -1.64 14.15
CA THR A 169 15.11 -0.91 15.44
C THR A 169 15.01 -1.86 16.63
N GLY A 170 15.55 -1.47 17.79
CA GLY A 170 15.46 -2.23 19.03
C GLY A 170 16.52 -3.32 19.20
N ASN A 171 16.17 -4.35 19.97
CA ASN A 171 17.05 -5.46 20.30
C ASN A 171 17.38 -6.31 19.05
N PRO A 172 18.64 -6.62 18.74
CA PRO A 172 19.01 -7.44 17.57
C PRO A 172 18.37 -8.84 17.51
N ARG A 173 17.72 -9.31 18.58
CA ARG A 173 17.01 -10.60 18.62
C ARG A 173 15.53 -10.51 18.24
N ASP A 174 14.94 -9.32 18.29
CA ASP A 174 13.54 -9.08 17.94
C ASP A 174 13.50 -8.33 16.61
N SER A 175 13.08 -9.01 15.54
CA SER A 175 12.96 -8.42 14.21
C SER A 175 11.80 -7.43 14.19
N ASN A 176 12.06 -6.12 14.28
CA ASN A 176 10.99 -5.13 14.16
C ASN A 176 11.41 -3.90 13.32
N CYS A 177 10.79 -3.89 12.15
CA CYS A 177 10.77 -2.94 11.05
C CYS A 177 10.46 -1.50 11.46
N ALA A 178 11.39 -0.58 11.24
CA ALA A 178 11.08 0.85 11.17
C ALA A 178 11.09 1.30 9.72
N VAL A 179 10.15 2.17 9.34
CA VAL A 179 10.19 2.87 8.06
C VAL A 179 10.25 4.36 8.31
N VAL A 180 11.31 5.01 7.84
CA VAL A 180 11.47 6.45 7.92
C VAL A 180 11.12 7.09 6.58
N SER A 181 10.52 8.26 6.60
CA SER A 181 10.17 9.01 5.40
C SER A 181 10.37 10.51 5.62
N VAL A 182 10.79 11.20 4.56
CA VAL A 182 10.86 12.66 4.50
C VAL A 182 9.95 13.15 3.38
N TYR A 183 9.21 14.21 3.67
CA TYR A 183 8.20 14.79 2.80
C TYR A 183 8.64 16.17 2.32
N SER A 184 8.13 16.59 1.16
CA SER A 184 8.38 17.92 0.60
C SER A 184 7.81 19.05 1.47
N SER A 185 6.75 18.78 2.21
CA SER A 185 6.08 19.76 3.08
C SER A 185 5.40 19.10 4.28
N GLU A 186 5.06 19.92 5.27
CA GLU A 186 4.27 19.47 6.42
C GLU A 186 2.85 19.07 6.03
N ALA A 187 2.27 19.76 5.04
CA ALA A 187 0.97 19.40 4.48
C ALA A 187 1.00 18.01 3.85
N LYS A 188 2.06 17.66 3.10
CA LYS A 188 2.22 16.34 2.51
C LYS A 188 2.43 15.26 3.57
N ARG A 189 3.25 15.54 4.60
CA ARG A 189 3.36 14.67 5.79
C ARG A 189 1.99 14.40 6.40
N ASP A 190 1.19 15.44 6.65
CA ASP A 190 -0.12 15.31 7.29
C ASP A 190 -1.13 14.55 6.44
N GLU A 191 -1.10 14.75 5.12
CA GLU A 191 -1.88 13.98 4.17
C GLU A 191 -1.54 12.48 4.28
N GLU A 192 -0.25 12.13 4.25
CA GLU A 192 0.22 10.74 4.35
C GLU A 192 -0.04 10.13 5.74
N LEU A 193 0.08 10.90 6.82
CA LEU A 193 -0.27 10.47 8.16
C LEU A 193 -1.77 10.10 8.23
N ARG A 194 -2.65 10.96 7.72
CA ARG A 194 -4.10 10.68 7.70
C ARG A 194 -4.44 9.48 6.83
N ARG A 195 -3.77 9.30 5.69
CA ARG A 195 -3.90 8.09 4.86
C ARG A 195 -3.46 6.84 5.62
N THR A 196 -2.36 6.92 6.36
CA THR A 196 -1.78 5.78 7.10
C THR A 196 -2.64 5.39 8.31
N ILE A 197 -3.07 6.36 9.12
CA ILE A 197 -3.86 6.10 10.34
C ILE A 197 -5.35 5.84 10.07
N ARG A 198 -5.80 5.94 8.83
CA ARG A 198 -7.18 5.60 8.42
C ARG A 198 -7.55 4.16 8.79
N TYR A 199 -6.58 3.25 8.94
CA TYR A 199 -6.82 1.83 9.11
C TYR A 199 -6.68 1.41 10.58
N LYS A 200 -7.83 1.14 11.23
CA LYS A 200 -7.93 0.75 12.66
C LYS A 200 -7.07 -0.46 13.07
N ASN A 201 -6.69 -1.30 12.10
CA ASN A 201 -6.00 -2.57 12.32
C ASN A 201 -4.52 -2.54 11.91
N VAL A 202 -3.96 -1.36 11.64
CA VAL A 202 -2.52 -1.22 11.43
C VAL A 202 -1.96 -0.72 12.76
N PRO A 203 -1.47 -1.61 13.65
CA PRO A 203 -0.88 -1.21 14.90
C PRO A 203 0.48 -0.58 14.55
N VAL A 204 0.47 0.73 14.31
CA VAL A 204 1.66 1.52 14.01
C VAL A 204 1.69 2.72 14.94
N ARG A 205 2.75 2.84 15.72
CA ARG A 205 3.05 4.10 16.39
C ARG A 205 3.95 4.89 15.46
N ILE A 206 3.39 5.94 14.87
CA ILE A 206 4.13 6.81 13.97
C ILE A 206 4.67 7.97 14.80
N VAL A 207 5.99 8.13 14.84
CA VAL A 207 6.61 9.32 15.42
C VAL A 207 6.85 10.32 14.30
N THR A 208 6.50 11.58 14.52
CA THR A 208 6.61 12.59 13.45
C THR A 208 6.86 14.00 13.99
N ALA A 209 7.57 14.80 13.18
CA ALA A 209 7.73 16.24 13.34
C ALA A 209 8.06 16.86 11.98
N GLY A 210 8.08 18.19 11.89
CA GLY A 210 8.58 18.95 10.73
C GLY A 210 8.18 18.35 9.39
N ASN A 211 9.11 17.77 8.64
CA ASN A 211 8.82 17.14 7.36
C ASN A 211 9.11 15.64 7.34
N TRP A 212 9.04 14.93 8.47
CA TRP A 212 9.45 13.53 8.55
C TRP A 212 8.50 12.69 9.40
N SER A 213 8.51 11.38 9.14
CA SER A 213 7.83 10.38 9.96
C SER A 213 8.72 9.16 10.15
N VAL A 214 8.52 8.46 11.27
CA VAL A 214 9.10 7.15 11.56
C VAL A 214 7.94 6.26 11.98
N ASN A 215 7.62 5.27 11.16
CA ASN A 215 6.69 4.22 11.52
C ASN A 215 7.46 3.12 12.25
N LEU A 216 7.11 2.84 13.51
CA LEU A 216 7.76 1.85 14.35
C LEU A 216 6.89 0.60 14.50
N CYS A 217 7.48 -0.58 14.23
CA CYS A 217 6.89 -1.87 14.58
C CYS A 217 6.99 -2.17 16.10
N ASP A 218 8.00 -1.64 16.82
CA ASP A 218 8.11 -1.76 18.28
C ASP A 218 7.44 -0.56 18.98
N PHE A 219 6.30 -0.81 19.63
CA PHE A 219 5.54 0.23 20.32
C PHE A 219 6.21 0.75 21.58
N GLY A 220 7.11 -0.03 22.19
CA GLY A 220 7.86 0.37 23.39
C GLY A 220 8.84 1.51 23.11
N LEU A 221 9.30 1.65 21.86
CA LEU A 221 10.29 2.66 21.46
C LEU A 221 9.67 4.03 21.11
N ALA A 222 8.37 4.08 20.81
CA ALA A 222 7.76 5.27 20.22
C ALA A 222 7.87 6.54 21.10
N ASP A 223 7.67 6.40 22.41
CA ASP A 223 7.71 7.54 23.33
C ASP A 223 9.15 8.07 23.50
N GLU A 224 10.13 7.17 23.56
CA GLU A 224 11.55 7.53 23.61
C GLU A 224 12.02 8.19 22.32
N VAL A 225 11.62 7.64 21.16
CA VAL A 225 11.94 8.19 19.85
C VAL A 225 11.29 9.57 19.67
N ALA A 226 10.02 9.72 20.04
CA ALA A 226 9.33 11.02 20.01
C ALA A 226 10.04 12.07 20.87
N LYS A 227 10.38 11.72 22.11
CA LYS A 227 11.10 12.62 23.02
C LYS A 227 12.49 13.00 22.48
N SER A 228 13.25 12.02 22.00
CA SER A 228 14.66 12.20 21.61
C SER A 228 14.85 12.82 20.23
N MET A 229 13.87 12.66 19.34
CA MET A 229 13.84 13.29 18.00
C MET A 229 13.01 14.58 17.97
N GLY A 230 12.38 14.98 19.09
CA GLY A 230 11.56 16.19 19.16
C GLY A 230 10.26 16.10 18.37
N GLY A 231 9.71 14.89 18.25
CA GLY A 231 8.44 14.62 17.57
C GLY A 231 7.31 14.35 18.54
N VAL A 232 6.18 13.96 17.97
CA VAL A 232 5.00 13.47 18.68
C VAL A 232 4.65 12.08 18.19
N VAL A 233 4.11 11.26 19.10
CA VAL A 233 3.50 9.98 18.71
C VAL A 233 2.12 10.26 18.14
N VAL A 234 1.92 9.82 16.91
CA VAL A 234 0.61 9.69 16.29
C VAL A 234 0.23 8.22 16.44
N SER A 235 -0.65 7.95 17.39
CA SER A 235 -1.30 6.64 17.56
C SER A 235 -2.73 6.72 17.05
N TYR A 236 -3.24 5.61 16.53
CA TYR A 236 -4.68 5.45 16.38
C TYR A 236 -5.31 5.39 17.79
N GLY A 237 -5.84 6.50 18.25
CA GLY A 237 -6.70 6.58 19.43
C GLY A 237 -8.08 7.02 18.97
N GLY A 238 -9.03 6.08 18.99
CA GLY A 238 -10.45 6.46 19.07
C GLY A 238 -10.74 7.13 20.40
#